data_AF-A0A950UZ43-F1
#
_entry.id   AF-A0A950UZ43-F1
#
_cell.length_a   1.000
_cell.length_b   1.000
_cell.length_c   1.000
_cell.angle_alpha   90.00
_cell.angle_beta   90.00
_cell.angle_gamma   90.00
#
_symmetry.space_group_name_H-M   'P 1'
#
loop_
_entity.id
_entity.type
_entity.pdbx_description
1 polymer ?
#
loop_
_entity_poly.entity_id
_entity_poly.type
_entity_poly.pdbx_seq_one_letter_code
_entity_poly.pdbx_strand_id
1 'polypeptide(L)'
;MKRRDTLMRLKRFRLEDLRRRVATLDAMQGDLQKKLSDLEESVARERQRANDTDIGRLAFPSFLRSIEGRRENIRNSLKDIERERAQLQLELDAAYQDLKTLELAVEQEAKRAAEAEARRSQSRMDELALVRHLRKHAIRGM
;
A
#
# COMPACT_ATOMS: atom_id res chain seq x y z
N MET A 1 -15.50 1.14 21.47
CA MET A 1 -14.56 0.17 20.84
C MET A 1 -15.04 -0.39 19.50
N LYS A 2 -16.15 -1.15 19.41
CA LYS A 2 -16.53 -1.90 18.18
C LYS A 2 -16.57 -1.07 16.88
N ARG A 3 -17.12 0.14 16.88
CA ARG A 3 -17.17 1.00 15.68
C ARG A 3 -15.79 1.42 15.15
N ARG A 4 -14.82 1.72 16.03
CA ARG A 4 -13.47 2.13 15.64
C ARG A 4 -12.64 0.96 15.11
N ASP A 5 -12.81 -0.22 15.68
CA ASP A 5 -12.18 -1.46 15.19
C ASP A 5 -12.67 -1.79 13.76
N THR A 6 -13.98 -1.71 13.51
CA THR A 6 -14.55 -1.86 12.17
C THR A 6 -13.98 -0.84 11.18
N LEU A 7 -13.86 0.43 11.59
CA LEU A 7 -13.27 1.48 10.75
C LEU A 7 -11.79 1.20 10.44
N MET A 8 -11.02 0.75 11.43
CA MET A 8 -9.61 0.39 11.25
C MET A 8 -9.44 -0.76 10.27
N ARG A 9 -10.28 -1.81 10.39
CA ARG A 9 -10.30 -2.92 9.43
C ARG A 9 -10.64 -2.45 8.01
N LEU A 10 -11.62 -1.57 7.86
CA LEU A 10 -11.98 -0.99 6.57
C LEU A 10 -10.83 -0.19 5.95
N LYS A 11 -10.15 0.65 6.74
CA LYS A 11 -9.00 1.44 6.28
C LYS A 11 -7.81 0.56 5.89
N ARG A 12 -7.52 -0.50 6.66
CA ARG A 12 -6.52 -1.51 6.29
C ARG A 12 -6.87 -2.22 4.99
N PHE A 13 -8.11 -2.64 4.82
CA PHE A 13 -8.56 -3.27 3.58
C PHE A 13 -8.37 -2.34 2.38
N ARG A 14 -8.70 -1.04 2.51
CA ARG A 14 -8.45 -0.05 1.46
C ARG A 14 -6.96 0.10 1.14
N LEU A 15 -6.10 0.13 2.16
CA LEU A 15 -4.64 0.21 1.97
C LEU A 15 -4.12 -1.00 1.19
N GLU A 16 -4.52 -2.21 1.58
CA GLU A 16 -4.11 -3.45 0.92
C GLU A 16 -4.64 -3.54 -0.52
N ASP A 17 -5.87 -3.08 -0.78
CA ASP A 17 -6.40 -3.00 -2.15
C ASP A 17 -5.58 -2.04 -3.02
N LEU A 18 -5.24 -0.85 -2.51
CA LEU A 18 -4.40 0.12 -3.23
C LEU A 18 -3.00 -0.44 -3.51
N ARG A 19 -2.37 -1.09 -2.52
CA ARG A 19 -1.07 -1.78 -2.72
C ARG A 19 -1.13 -2.81 -3.83
N ARG A 20 -2.17 -3.63 -3.84
CA ARG A 20 -2.37 -4.65 -4.88
C ARG A 20 -2.54 -4.00 -6.26
N ARG A 21 -3.29 -2.91 -6.37
CA ARG A 21 -3.46 -2.21 -7.66
C ARG A 21 -2.15 -1.62 -8.17
N VAL A 22 -1.36 -0.98 -7.31
CA VAL A 22 -0.02 -0.49 -7.66
C VAL A 22 0.86 -1.64 -8.16
N ALA A 23 0.89 -2.77 -7.44
CA ALA A 23 1.65 -3.95 -7.85
C ALA A 23 1.20 -4.52 -9.21
N THR A 24 -0.11 -4.49 -9.50
CA THR A 24 -0.63 -4.89 -10.82
C THR A 24 -0.13 -3.96 -11.92
N LEU A 25 -0.13 -2.64 -11.71
CA LEU A 25 0.40 -1.69 -12.68
C LEU A 25 1.91 -1.86 -12.89
N ASP A 26 2.66 -2.12 -11.83
CA ASP A 26 4.10 -2.42 -11.90
C ASP A 26 4.36 -3.67 -12.75
N ALA A 27 3.57 -4.73 -12.57
CA ALA A 27 3.67 -5.94 -13.38
C ALA A 27 3.35 -5.66 -14.86
N MET A 28 2.27 -4.91 -15.14
CA MET A 28 1.90 -4.51 -16.50
C MET A 28 2.98 -3.65 -17.17
N GLN A 29 3.61 -2.74 -16.41
CA GLN A 29 4.73 -1.94 -16.89
C GLN A 29 5.93 -2.82 -17.27
N GLY A 30 6.29 -3.78 -16.42
CA GLY A 30 7.36 -4.74 -16.70
C GLY A 30 7.09 -5.58 -17.95
N ASP A 31 5.86 -6.07 -18.13
CA ASP A 31 5.47 -6.84 -19.32
C ASP A 31 5.58 -6.02 -20.62
N LEU A 32 5.19 -4.74 -20.59
CA LEU A 32 5.32 -3.85 -21.74
C LEU A 32 6.77 -3.49 -22.06
N GLN A 33 7.61 -3.29 -21.03
CA GLN A 33 9.05 -3.07 -21.22
C GLN A 33 9.72 -4.29 -21.85
N LYS A 34 9.36 -5.49 -21.40
CA LYS A 34 9.85 -6.74 -22.02
C LYS A 34 9.43 -6.84 -23.48
N LYS A 35 8.15 -6.59 -23.79
CA LYS A 35 7.65 -6.57 -25.19
C LYS A 35 8.40 -5.56 -26.05
N LEU A 36 8.78 -4.40 -25.49
CA LEU A 36 9.56 -3.40 -26.22
C LEU A 36 10.95 -3.95 -26.59
N SER A 37 11.63 -4.60 -25.65
CA SER A 37 12.91 -5.30 -25.89
C SER A 37 12.77 -6.38 -26.96
N ASP A 38 11.72 -7.21 -26.87
CA ASP A 38 11.46 -8.28 -27.84
C ASP A 38 11.28 -7.74 -29.27
N LEU A 39 10.63 -6.58 -29.41
CA LEU A 39 10.47 -5.89 -30.70
C LEU A 39 11.81 -5.37 -31.24
N GLU A 40 12.69 -4.85 -30.37
CA GLU A 40 14.02 -4.37 -30.76
C GLU A 40 14.90 -5.52 -31.26
N GLU A 41 14.87 -6.67 -30.57
CA GLU A 41 15.54 -7.87 -31.04
C GLU A 41 14.94 -8.39 -32.35
N SER A 42 13.61 -8.34 -32.50
CA SER A 42 12.95 -8.74 -33.74
C SER A 42 13.40 -7.90 -34.92
N VAL A 43 13.61 -6.59 -34.71
CA VAL A 43 14.16 -5.70 -35.74
C VAL A 43 15.59 -6.07 -36.09
N ALA A 44 16.44 -6.35 -35.10
CA ALA A 44 17.81 -6.77 -35.35
C ALA A 44 17.89 -8.06 -36.18
N ARG A 45 17.09 -9.08 -35.80
CA ARG A 45 16.98 -10.35 -36.55
C ARG A 45 16.45 -10.15 -37.96
N GLU A 46 15.42 -9.32 -38.13
CA GLU A 46 14.86 -9.05 -39.46
C GLU A 46 15.85 -8.30 -40.35
N ARG A 47 16.58 -7.33 -39.78
CA ARG A 47 17.60 -6.57 -40.53
C ARG A 47 18.69 -7.48 -41.08
N GLN A 48 19.15 -8.44 -40.27
CA GLN A 48 20.16 -9.40 -40.70
C GLN A 48 19.65 -10.24 -41.88
N ARG A 49 18.45 -10.82 -41.75
CA ARG A 49 17.83 -11.63 -42.82
C ARG A 49 17.52 -10.82 -44.08
N ALA A 50 17.09 -9.58 -43.93
CA ALA A 50 16.77 -8.70 -45.04
C ALA A 50 18.00 -8.36 -45.89
N ASN A 51 19.19 -8.31 -45.30
CA ASN A 51 20.43 -8.04 -46.03
C ASN A 51 20.86 -9.21 -46.95
N ASP A 52 20.35 -10.41 -46.73
CA ASP A 52 20.74 -11.61 -47.49
C ASP A 52 20.06 -11.68 -48.87
N THR A 53 19.00 -10.90 -49.11
CA THR A 53 18.23 -10.94 -50.37
C THR A 53 17.75 -9.55 -50.80
N ASP A 54 17.69 -9.30 -52.13
CA ASP A 54 17.17 -8.03 -52.66
C ASP A 54 15.70 -7.80 -52.32
N ILE A 55 14.89 -8.88 -52.33
CA ILE A 55 13.49 -8.84 -51.92
C ILE A 55 13.38 -8.46 -50.43
N GLY A 56 14.23 -9.04 -49.57
CA GLY A 56 14.31 -8.71 -48.16
C GLY A 56 14.63 -7.23 -47.92
N ARG A 57 15.63 -6.70 -48.64
CA ARG A 57 15.99 -5.27 -48.59
C ARG A 57 14.83 -4.35 -48.96
N LEU A 58 14.03 -4.72 -49.95
CA LEU A 58 12.84 -3.96 -50.38
C LEU A 58 11.68 -4.05 -49.38
N ALA A 59 11.50 -5.19 -48.70
CA ALA A 59 10.41 -5.41 -47.75
C ALA A 59 10.69 -4.80 -46.35
N PHE A 60 11.97 -4.71 -45.97
CA PHE A 60 12.39 -4.30 -44.63
C PHE A 60 11.86 -2.92 -44.16
N PRO A 61 11.81 -1.86 -45.00
CA PRO A 61 11.25 -0.57 -44.57
C PRO A 61 9.78 -0.63 -44.15
N SER A 62 8.98 -1.47 -44.80
CA SER A 62 7.56 -1.67 -44.43
C SER A 62 7.45 -2.38 -43.08
N PHE A 63 8.27 -3.41 -42.87
CA PHE A 63 8.37 -4.09 -41.59
C PHE A 63 8.78 -3.14 -40.45
N LEU A 64 9.81 -2.33 -40.66
CA LEU A 64 10.27 -1.33 -39.69
C LEU A 64 9.15 -0.38 -39.29
N ARG A 65 8.43 0.18 -40.26
CA ARG A 65 7.30 1.09 -40.00
C ARG A 65 6.21 0.43 -39.14
N SER A 66 5.93 -0.85 -39.38
CA SER A 66 4.98 -1.61 -38.56
C SER A 66 5.47 -1.76 -37.11
N ILE A 67 6.76 -2.06 -36.91
CA ILE A 67 7.33 -2.18 -35.57
C ILE A 67 7.38 -0.82 -34.85
N GLU A 68 7.74 0.25 -35.55
CA GLU A 68 7.73 1.61 -34.99
C GLU A 68 6.34 2.00 -34.48
N GLY A 69 5.28 1.73 -35.25
CA GLY A 69 3.91 1.94 -34.80
C GLY A 69 3.56 1.15 -33.54
N ARG A 70 4.00 -0.11 -33.44
CA ARG A 70 3.81 -0.93 -32.22
C ARG A 70 4.59 -0.37 -31.02
N ARG A 71 5.85 0.04 -31.23
CA ARG A 71 6.69 0.64 -30.17
C ARG A 71 6.07 1.93 -29.66
N GLU A 72 5.54 2.76 -30.54
CA GLU A 72 4.89 4.00 -30.14
C GLU A 72 3.62 3.74 -29.31
N ASN A 73 2.79 2.77 -29.73
CA ASN A 73 1.63 2.36 -28.94
C ASN A 73 2.02 1.87 -27.55
N ILE A 74 3.04 1.01 -27.45
CA ILE A 74 3.56 0.51 -26.16
C ILE A 74 4.07 1.67 -25.29
N ARG A 75 4.81 2.63 -25.86
CA ARG A 75 5.31 3.80 -25.13
C ARG A 75 4.18 4.68 -24.61
N ASN A 76 3.12 4.86 -25.38
CA ASN A 76 1.95 5.62 -24.94
C ASN A 76 1.22 4.89 -23.81
N SER A 77 1.01 3.57 -23.93
CA SER A 77 0.47 2.76 -22.83
C SER A 77 1.34 2.81 -21.56
N LEU A 78 2.67 2.79 -21.70
CA LEU A 78 3.59 2.93 -20.57
C LEU A 78 3.42 4.29 -19.86
N LYS A 79 3.33 5.40 -20.62
CA LYS A 79 3.09 6.73 -20.05
C LYS A 79 1.75 6.80 -19.30
N ASP A 80 0.71 6.17 -19.83
CA ASP A 80 -0.60 6.15 -19.18
C ASP A 80 -0.57 5.33 -17.88
N ILE A 81 0.08 4.17 -17.89
CA ILE A 81 0.32 3.36 -16.68
C ILE A 81 1.12 4.14 -15.64
N GLU A 82 2.18 4.86 -16.04
CA GLU A 82 2.99 5.66 -15.13
C GLU A 82 2.16 6.77 -14.46
N ARG A 83 1.27 7.44 -15.20
CA ARG A 83 0.36 8.45 -14.65
C ARG A 83 -0.63 7.83 -13.67
N GLU A 84 -1.26 6.71 -14.04
CA GLU A 84 -2.22 6.02 -13.19
C GLU A 84 -1.54 5.52 -11.90
N ARG A 85 -0.34 4.95 -12.03
CA ARG A 85 0.48 4.50 -10.91
C ARG A 85 0.84 5.64 -9.97
N ALA A 86 1.25 6.78 -10.50
CA ALA A 86 1.55 7.97 -9.69
C ALA A 86 0.32 8.42 -8.90
N GLN A 87 -0.86 8.42 -9.52
CA GLN A 87 -2.12 8.75 -8.85
C GLN A 87 -2.46 7.75 -7.75
N LEU A 88 -2.36 6.44 -8.01
CA LEU A 88 -2.62 5.41 -7.01
C LEU A 88 -1.60 5.44 -5.86
N GLN A 89 -0.35 5.82 -6.12
CA GLN A 89 0.65 6.01 -5.09
C GLN A 89 0.27 7.16 -4.14
N LEU A 90 -0.20 8.28 -4.66
CA LEU A 90 -0.71 9.38 -3.83
C LEU A 90 -1.91 8.94 -2.97
N GLU A 91 -2.83 8.17 -3.54
CA GLU A 91 -3.96 7.61 -2.80
C GLU A 91 -3.52 6.62 -1.72
N LEU A 92 -2.51 5.80 -2.01
CA LEU A 92 -1.92 4.86 -1.08
C LEU A 92 -1.27 5.58 0.10
N ASP A 93 -0.51 6.63 -0.18
CA ASP A 93 0.15 7.44 0.85
C ASP A 93 -0.89 8.14 1.73
N ALA A 94 -1.94 8.71 1.14
CA ALA A 94 -3.05 9.30 1.88
C ALA A 94 -3.77 8.27 2.76
N ALA A 95 -4.07 7.08 2.23
CA ALA A 95 -4.70 6.00 2.98
C ALA A 95 -3.82 5.51 4.15
N TYR A 96 -2.50 5.52 3.98
CA TYR A 96 -1.55 5.17 5.04
C TYR A 96 -1.56 6.20 6.17
N GLN A 97 -1.53 7.50 5.84
CA GLN A 97 -1.61 8.58 6.83
C GLN A 97 -2.93 8.56 7.61
N ASP A 98 -4.04 8.31 6.92
CA ASP A 98 -5.37 8.14 7.52
C ASP A 98 -5.39 6.99 8.54
N LEU A 99 -4.85 5.83 8.14
CA LEU A 99 -4.78 4.66 9.01
C LEU A 99 -3.91 4.95 10.23
N LYS A 100 -2.74 5.56 10.03
CA LYS A 100 -1.80 5.86 11.12
C LYS A 100 -2.39 6.83 12.13
N THR A 101 -3.11 7.84 11.67
CA THR A 101 -3.80 8.81 12.52
C THR A 101 -4.86 8.12 13.38
N LEU A 102 -5.65 7.22 12.78
CA LEU A 102 -6.65 6.45 13.51
C LEU A 102 -6.02 5.49 14.53
N GLU A 103 -4.94 4.82 14.18
CA GLU A 103 -4.21 3.93 15.10
C GLU A 103 -3.69 4.68 16.32
N LEU A 104 -3.08 5.86 16.12
CA LEU A 104 -2.63 6.71 17.22
C LEU A 104 -3.79 7.15 18.12
N ALA A 105 -4.92 7.56 17.53
CA ALA A 105 -6.08 7.97 18.29
C ALA A 105 -6.64 6.83 19.17
N VAL A 106 -6.66 5.59 18.64
CA VAL A 106 -7.09 4.40 19.38
C VAL A 106 -6.11 4.05 20.50
N GLU A 107 -4.80 4.15 20.25
CA GLU A 107 -3.78 3.90 21.28
C GLU A 107 -3.89 4.90 22.44
N GLN A 108 -4.08 6.19 22.13
CA GLN A 108 -4.24 7.24 23.14
C GLN A 108 -5.51 7.05 23.98
N GLU A 109 -6.62 6.65 23.36
CA GLU A 109 -7.85 6.32 24.07
C GLU A 109 -7.66 5.11 25.00
N ALA A 110 -6.98 4.06 24.53
CA ALA A 110 -6.69 2.88 25.33
C ALA A 110 -5.80 3.22 26.55
N LYS A 111 -4.79 4.07 26.37
CA LYS A 111 -3.95 4.57 27.48
C LYS A 111 -4.76 5.32 28.52
N ARG A 112 -5.60 6.27 28.10
CA ARG A 112 -6.49 7.02 29.01
C ARG A 112 -7.46 6.11 29.76
N ALA A 113 -8.01 5.10 29.09
CA ALA A 113 -8.91 4.13 29.72
C ALA A 113 -8.18 3.29 30.78
N ALA A 114 -6.97 2.81 30.48
CA ALA A 114 -6.15 2.06 31.41
C ALA A 114 -5.74 2.90 32.63
N GLU A 115 -5.33 4.16 32.43
CA GLU A 115 -5.00 5.09 33.51
C GLU A 115 -6.22 5.36 34.41
N ALA A 116 -7.40 5.58 33.83
CA ALA A 116 -8.62 5.78 34.59
C ALA A 116 -9.03 4.53 35.39
N GLU A 117 -8.81 3.34 34.85
CA GLU A 117 -9.03 2.08 35.56
C GLU A 117 -8.03 1.88 36.70
N ALA A 118 -6.74 2.14 36.47
CA ALA A 118 -5.70 2.09 37.50
C ALA A 118 -5.95 3.08 38.64
N ARG A 119 -6.41 4.30 38.34
CA ARG A 119 -6.81 5.27 39.37
C ARG A 119 -7.99 4.74 40.19
N ARG A 120 -9.01 4.17 39.54
CA ARG A 120 -10.19 3.59 40.21
C ARG A 120 -9.85 2.36 41.05
N SER A 121 -8.91 1.52 40.62
CA SER A 121 -8.44 0.39 41.44
C SER A 121 -7.64 0.90 42.64
N GLN A 122 -6.76 1.88 42.45
CA GLN A 122 -5.98 2.48 43.54
C GLN A 122 -6.89 3.08 44.62
N SER A 123 -7.86 3.93 44.25
CA SER A 123 -8.78 4.52 45.23
C SER A 123 -9.56 3.48 46.03
N ARG A 124 -9.96 2.36 45.41
CA ARG A 124 -10.62 1.24 46.10
C ARG A 124 -9.69 0.54 47.08
N MET A 125 -8.41 0.37 46.73
CA MET A 125 -7.43 -0.23 47.63
C MET A 125 -7.14 0.66 48.83
N ASP A 126 -7.05 1.98 48.61
CA ASP A 126 -6.84 2.96 49.67
C ASP A 126 -8.03 2.98 50.66
N GLU A 127 -9.26 2.92 50.15
CA GLU A 127 -10.47 2.83 50.97
C GLU A 127 -10.50 1.56 51.83
N LEU A 128 -10.17 0.40 51.26
CA LEU A 128 -10.09 -0.86 51.98
C LEU A 128 -8.99 -0.85 53.05
N ALA A 129 -7.84 -0.23 52.76
CA ALA A 129 -6.75 -0.06 53.72
C ALA A 129 -7.18 0.80 54.91
N LEU A 130 -7.90 1.91 54.65
CA LEU A 130 -8.42 2.80 55.68
C LEU A 130 -9.44 2.08 56.59
N VAL A 131 -10.39 1.34 56.01
CA VAL A 131 -11.40 0.57 56.77
C VAL A 131 -10.72 -0.48 57.67
N ARG A 132 -9.71 -1.20 57.14
CA ARG A 132 -8.94 -2.17 57.92
C ARG A 132 -8.18 -1.52 59.07
N HIS A 133 -7.57 -0.35 58.82
CA HIS A 133 -6.83 0.39 59.83
C HIS A 133 -7.76 0.84 60.98
N LEU A 134 -8.90 1.45 60.65
CA LEU A 134 -9.90 1.89 61.64
C LEU A 134 -10.42 0.72 62.48
N ARG A 135 -10.72 -0.42 61.84
CA ARG A 135 -11.19 -1.62 62.55
C ARG A 135 -10.14 -2.17 63.53
N LYS A 136 -8.86 -2.17 63.14
CA LYS A 136 -7.76 -2.63 64.01
C LYS A 136 -7.58 -1.73 65.23
N HIS A 137 -7.74 -0.42 65.06
CA HIS A 137 -7.67 0.53 66.17
C HIS A 137 -8.85 0.42 67.13
N ALA A 138 -10.07 0.22 66.62
CA ALA A 138 -11.26 0.02 67.46
C ALA A 138 -11.14 -1.22 68.37
N ILE A 139 -10.47 -2.29 67.91
CA ILE A 139 -10.29 -3.52 68.69
C ILE A 139 -9.19 -3.41 69.77
N ARG A 140 -8.21 -2.50 69.60
CA ARG A 140 -7.12 -2.29 70.57
C ARG A 140 -7.45 -1.26 71.66
N GLY A 141 -8.56 -0.54 71.54
CA GLY A 141 -9.02 0.47 72.50
C GLY A 141 -10.04 -0.03 73.53
N MET A 142 -10.37 -1.33 73.51
CA MET A 142 -11.10 -2.05 74.57
C MET A 142 -10.09 -2.90 75.34
#